data_AF-A0A5E9AUY5-F1
#
_entry.id   AF-A0A5E9AUY5-F1
#
_cell.length_a   1.000
_cell.length_b   1.000
_cell.length_c   1.000
_cell.angle_alpha   90.00
_cell.angle_beta   90.00
_cell.angle_gamma   90.00
#
_symmetry.space_group_name_H-M   'P 1'
#
loop_
_entity.id
_entity.type
_entity.pdbx_description
1 polymer ?
#
loop_
_entity_poly.entity_id
_entity_poly.type
_entity_poly.pdbx_seq_one_letter_code
_entity_poly.pdbx_strand_id
1 'polypeptide(L)'
;MEKSFDGWLSGFIGVLIFSGSLPATRLAVMDFDPTFLTAARAAIAGLLGIAMLLLFREKRPERGDLVSLAVVALGVVVGFPLLTALALKHVTSAHSIIFVGLLPLATAIFGVLRGGDRPRPAFWLFSCLGSALVAGFALTQGVTASPVGDSLMLGAIIVCGLG
;
A
#
# COMPACT_ATOMS: atom_id res chain seq x y z
N MET A 1 15.48 11.03 -24.33
CA MET A 1 16.10 9.80 -23.79
C MET A 1 16.26 9.89 -22.27
N GLU A 2 16.54 11.07 -21.69
CA GLU A 2 16.63 11.32 -20.24
C GLU A 2 15.37 10.96 -19.43
N LYS A 3 14.17 11.36 -19.89
CA LYS A 3 12.90 11.07 -19.18
C LYS A 3 12.62 9.59 -18.86
N SER A 4 13.16 8.67 -19.67
CA SER A 4 12.97 7.23 -19.42
C SER A 4 13.85 6.80 -18.24
N PHE A 5 15.10 7.25 -18.20
CA PHE A 5 16.04 6.94 -17.12
C PHE A 5 15.56 7.49 -15.78
N ASP A 6 15.02 8.71 -15.75
CA ASP A 6 14.46 9.31 -14.53
C ASP A 6 13.29 8.50 -13.95
N GLY A 7 12.44 7.95 -14.81
CA GLY A 7 11.34 7.07 -14.41
C GLY A 7 11.85 5.74 -13.82
N TRP A 8 12.83 5.11 -14.48
CA TRP A 8 13.46 3.89 -13.98
C TRP A 8 14.19 4.10 -12.65
N LEU A 9 14.92 5.20 -12.52
CA LEU A 9 15.65 5.55 -11.29
C LEU A 9 14.68 5.81 -10.14
N SER A 10 13.63 6.61 -10.38
CA SER A 10 12.61 6.90 -9.36
C SER A 10 11.88 5.63 -8.92
N GLY A 11 11.54 4.75 -9.88
CA GLY A 11 10.96 3.45 -9.59
C GLY A 11 11.88 2.56 -8.75
N PHE A 12 13.16 2.52 -9.09
CA PHE A 12 14.16 1.75 -8.35
C PHE A 12 14.34 2.26 -6.91
N ILE A 13 14.44 3.58 -6.72
CA ILE A 13 14.49 4.19 -5.38
C ILE A 13 13.24 3.83 -4.58
N GLY A 14 12.06 3.87 -5.21
CA GLY A 14 10.81 3.42 -4.59
C GLY A 14 10.89 1.97 -4.12
N VAL A 15 11.31 1.04 -4.99
CA VAL A 15 11.48 -0.38 -4.65
C VAL A 15 12.45 -0.56 -3.49
N LEU A 16 13.59 0.13 -3.49
CA LEU A 16 14.58 0.05 -2.41
C LEU A 16 13.97 0.48 -1.07
N ILE A 17 13.32 1.65 -1.01
CA ILE A 17 12.71 2.17 0.22
C ILE A 17 11.58 1.23 0.70
N PHE A 18 10.74 0.73 -0.22
CA PHE A 18 9.61 -0.12 0.15
C PHE A 18 10.02 -1.54 0.57
N SER A 19 11.08 -2.10 -0.01
CA SER A 19 11.51 -3.47 0.27
C SER A 19 11.83 -3.71 1.76
N GLY A 20 12.41 -2.70 2.43
CA GLY A 20 12.72 -2.76 3.86
C GLY A 20 11.54 -2.44 4.79
N SER A 21 10.43 -1.93 4.26
CA SER A 21 9.35 -1.37 5.06
C SER A 21 8.57 -2.42 5.86
N LEU A 22 8.21 -3.56 5.25
CA LEU A 22 7.50 -4.64 5.94
C LEU A 22 8.36 -5.34 7.02
N PRO A 23 9.64 -5.70 6.76
CA PRO A 23 10.54 -6.18 7.81
C PRO A 23 10.71 -5.17 8.95
N ALA A 24 10.94 -3.89 8.64
CA ALA A 24 11.07 -2.85 9.66
C ALA A 24 9.78 -2.67 10.47
N THR A 25 8.61 -2.74 9.82
CA THR A 25 7.31 -2.71 10.51
C THR A 25 7.17 -3.90 11.44
N ARG A 26 7.53 -5.10 11.00
CA ARG A 26 7.44 -6.32 11.81
C ARG A 26 8.31 -6.28 13.05
N LEU A 27 9.51 -5.70 12.94
CA LEU A 27 10.40 -5.45 14.07
C LEU A 27 9.80 -4.38 14.99
N ALA A 28 9.35 -3.25 14.44
CA ALA A 28 8.80 -2.16 15.24
C ALA A 28 7.56 -2.57 16.04
N VAL A 29 6.65 -3.39 15.49
CA VAL A 29 5.44 -3.84 16.22
C VAL A 29 5.71 -4.86 17.32
N MET A 30 6.98 -5.31 17.47
CA MET A 30 7.38 -6.12 18.64
C MET A 30 7.51 -5.25 19.88
N ASP A 31 7.95 -4.00 19.73
CA ASP A 31 8.24 -3.08 20.83
C ASP A 31 7.22 -1.93 20.94
N PHE A 32 6.55 -1.58 19.83
CA PHE A 32 5.59 -0.48 19.76
C PHE A 32 4.18 -0.97 19.45
N ASP A 33 3.18 -0.26 19.99
CA ASP A 33 1.79 -0.50 19.60
C ASP A 33 1.57 -0.12 18.11
N PRO A 34 0.89 -0.95 17.30
CA PRO A 34 0.58 -0.66 15.90
C PRO A 34 -0.13 0.68 15.68
N THR A 35 -1.02 1.09 16.58
CA THR A 35 -1.74 2.36 16.45
C THR A 35 -0.79 3.53 16.62
N PHE A 36 0.10 3.48 17.61
CA PHE A 36 1.14 4.47 17.83
C PHE A 36 2.11 4.52 16.64
N LEU A 37 2.56 3.37 16.15
CA LEU A 37 3.48 3.29 15.01
C LEU A 37 2.86 3.92 13.74
N THR A 38 1.60 3.61 13.45
CA THR A 38 0.87 4.21 12.32
C THR A 38 0.69 5.71 12.51
N ALA A 39 0.28 6.15 13.71
CA ALA A 39 0.10 7.57 14.01
C ALA A 39 1.41 8.35 13.88
N ALA A 40 2.52 7.80 14.39
CA ALA A 40 3.85 8.40 14.29
C ALA A 40 4.29 8.54 12.82
N ARG A 41 4.12 7.50 12.01
CA ARG A 41 4.41 7.55 10.56
C ARG A 41 3.59 8.62 9.85
N ALA A 42 2.28 8.64 10.09
CA ALA A 42 1.37 9.62 9.51
C ALA A 42 1.73 11.05 9.94
N ALA A 43 2.04 11.26 11.22
CA ALA A 43 2.42 12.56 11.76
C ALA A 43 3.74 13.07 11.16
N ILE A 44 4.78 12.22 11.10
CA ILE A 44 6.07 12.59 10.51
C ILE A 44 5.90 12.95 9.03
N ALA A 45 5.23 12.10 8.25
CA ALA A 45 4.97 12.35 6.84
C ALA A 45 4.13 13.61 6.63
N GLY A 46 3.10 13.82 7.46
CA GLY A 46 2.24 15.00 7.41
C GLY A 46 2.98 16.29 7.74
N LEU A 47 3.84 16.30 8.77
CA LEU A 47 4.65 17.46 9.13
C LEU A 47 5.65 17.82 8.03
N LEU A 48 6.32 16.82 7.45
CA LEU A 48 7.22 17.03 6.31
C LEU A 48 6.45 17.55 5.09
N GLY A 49 5.28 16.98 4.79
CA GLY A 49 4.40 17.43 3.73
C GLY A 49 3.97 18.89 3.91
N ILE A 50 3.52 19.26 5.11
CA ILE A 50 3.17 20.65 5.45
C ILE A 50 4.38 21.58 5.27
N ALA A 51 5.56 21.19 5.76
CA ALA A 51 6.78 21.97 5.61
C ALA A 51 7.11 22.23 4.13
N MET A 52 6.98 21.21 3.27
CA MET A 52 7.19 21.36 1.83
C MET A 52 6.12 22.27 1.19
N LEU A 53 4.84 22.08 1.49
CA LEU A 53 3.77 22.92 0.96
C LEU A 53 3.96 24.41 1.33
N LEU A 54 4.43 24.69 2.56
CA LEU A 54 4.76 26.03 3.01
C LEU A 54 6.00 26.60 2.32
N LEU A 55 7.05 25.78 2.14
CA LEU A 55 8.30 26.18 1.49
C LEU A 55 8.08 26.53 0.02
N PHE A 56 7.30 25.72 -0.70
CA PHE A 56 6.99 25.91 -2.11
C PHE A 56 5.77 26.82 -2.37
N ARG A 57 5.08 27.25 -1.30
CA ARG A 57 3.89 28.13 -1.36
C ARG A 57 2.79 27.57 -2.27
N GLU A 58 2.55 26.28 -2.15
CA GLU A 58 1.58 25.58 -2.98
C GLU A 58 0.14 26.04 -2.75
N LYS A 59 -0.68 25.91 -3.79
CA LYS A 59 -2.10 26.28 -3.72
C LYS A 59 -2.86 25.33 -2.80
N ARG A 60 -3.84 25.87 -2.07
CA ARG A 60 -4.75 25.04 -1.27
C ARG A 60 -5.65 24.20 -2.19
N PRO A 61 -5.96 22.95 -1.80
CA PRO A 61 -6.84 22.09 -2.59
C PRO A 61 -8.24 22.69 -2.72
N GLU A 62 -8.91 22.39 -3.84
CA GLU A 62 -10.28 22.83 -4.07
C GLU A 62 -11.25 21.97 -3.25
N ARG A 63 -12.47 22.47 -3.01
CA ARG A 63 -13.48 21.73 -2.22
C ARG A 63 -13.83 20.37 -2.85
N GLY A 64 -13.73 20.25 -4.17
CA GLY A 64 -13.94 19.00 -4.90
C GLY A 64 -12.88 17.94 -4.61
N ASP A 65 -11.66 18.35 -4.28
CA ASP A 65 -10.53 17.44 -4.02
C ASP A 65 -10.59 16.83 -2.61
N LEU A 66 -11.30 17.47 -1.68
CA LEU A 66 -11.32 17.08 -0.27
C LEU A 66 -11.82 15.65 -0.06
N VAL A 67 -12.81 15.22 -0.84
CA VAL A 67 -13.32 13.84 -0.77
C VAL A 67 -12.25 12.86 -1.25
N SER A 68 -11.56 13.17 -2.35
CA SER A 68 -10.49 12.33 -2.86
C SER A 68 -9.30 12.25 -1.91
N LEU A 69 -8.90 13.39 -1.36
CA LEU A 69 -7.85 13.46 -0.33
C LEU A 69 -8.23 12.67 0.93
N ALA A 70 -9.48 12.74 1.37
CA ALA A 70 -9.95 11.98 2.53
C ALA A 70 -9.89 10.47 2.28
N VAL A 71 -10.28 10.01 1.08
CA VAL A 71 -10.20 8.58 0.72
C VAL A 71 -8.75 8.11 0.68
N VAL A 72 -7.85 8.87 0.06
CA VAL A 72 -6.40 8.54 0.04
C VAL A 72 -5.82 8.51 1.45
N ALA A 73 -6.14 9.49 2.29
CA ALA A 73 -5.65 9.57 3.67
C ALA A 73 -6.14 8.39 4.52
N LEU A 74 -7.44 8.08 4.45
CA LEU A 74 -8.01 6.95 5.19
C LEU A 74 -7.52 5.61 4.63
N GLY A 75 -7.34 5.51 3.32
CA GLY A 75 -6.95 4.28 2.63
C GLY A 75 -5.46 3.96 2.79
N VAL A 76 -4.62 4.83 2.25
CA VAL A 76 -3.18 4.62 2.08
C VAL A 76 -2.39 5.03 3.32
N VAL A 77 -2.79 6.11 4.01
CA VAL A 77 -2.02 6.64 5.14
C VAL A 77 -2.40 5.98 6.46
N VAL A 78 -3.69 5.74 6.70
CA VAL A 78 -4.17 5.15 7.96
C VAL A 78 -4.48 3.67 7.81
N GLY A 79 -5.37 3.30 6.89
CA GLY A 79 -5.95 1.96 6.77
C GLY A 79 -4.90 0.91 6.46
N PHE A 80 -4.15 1.08 5.38
CA PHE A 80 -3.14 0.12 4.96
C PHE A 80 -2.06 -0.11 6.03
N PRO A 81 -1.35 0.92 6.56
CA PRO A 81 -0.29 0.71 7.53
C PRO A 81 -0.81 0.11 8.84
N LEU A 82 -2.00 0.53 9.31
CA LEU A 82 -2.59 -0.01 10.53
C LEU A 82 -2.97 -1.49 10.36
N LEU A 83 -3.69 -1.83 9.30
CA LEU A 83 -4.11 -3.20 9.05
C LEU A 83 -2.91 -4.12 8.82
N THR A 84 -1.90 -3.67 8.08
CA THR A 84 -0.64 -4.41 7.91
C THR A 84 0.13 -4.56 9.22
N ALA A 85 0.23 -3.52 10.04
CA ALA A 85 0.90 -3.60 11.34
C ALA A 85 0.18 -4.57 12.31
N LEU A 86 -1.16 -4.59 12.28
CA LEU A 86 -1.97 -5.56 13.02
C LEU A 86 -1.79 -6.98 12.47
N ALA A 87 -1.78 -7.17 11.15
CA ALA A 87 -1.56 -8.47 10.53
C ALA A 87 -0.18 -9.04 10.90
N LEU A 88 0.85 -8.19 10.93
CA LEU A 88 2.22 -8.57 11.29
C LEU A 88 2.38 -9.00 12.76
N LYS A 89 1.39 -8.77 13.63
CA LYS A 89 1.34 -9.43 14.96
C LYS A 89 1.04 -10.93 14.86
N HIS A 90 0.37 -11.36 13.79
CA HIS A 90 -0.14 -12.72 13.60
C HIS A 90 0.61 -13.51 12.51
N VAL A 91 1.22 -12.83 11.53
CA VAL A 91 1.94 -13.44 10.41
C VAL A 91 3.33 -12.84 10.24
N THR A 92 4.18 -13.54 9.50
CA THR A 92 5.54 -13.07 9.19
C THR A 92 5.51 -12.04 8.06
N SER A 93 6.56 -11.20 7.96
CA SER A 93 6.73 -10.30 6.81
C SER A 93 6.78 -11.05 5.48
N ALA A 94 7.38 -12.24 5.47
CA ALA A 94 7.47 -13.09 4.28
C ALA A 94 6.10 -13.60 3.82
N HIS A 95 5.18 -13.86 4.75
CA HIS A 95 3.80 -14.21 4.41
C HIS A 95 3.01 -12.98 3.93
N SER A 96 3.13 -11.85 4.63
CA SER A 96 2.43 -10.62 4.27
C SER A 96 2.83 -10.04 2.92
N ILE A 97 4.09 -10.15 2.50
CA ILE A 97 4.56 -9.57 1.23
C ILE A 97 3.91 -10.24 0.01
N ILE A 98 3.49 -11.50 0.14
CA ILE A 98 2.77 -12.23 -0.90
C ILE A 98 1.47 -11.50 -1.23
N PHE A 99 0.70 -11.10 -0.23
CA PHE A 99 -0.55 -10.35 -0.40
C PHE A 99 -0.36 -8.99 -1.07
N VAL A 100 0.78 -8.33 -0.85
CA VAL A 100 1.10 -7.06 -1.52
C VAL A 100 1.19 -7.23 -3.04
N GLY A 101 1.50 -8.43 -3.53
CA GLY A 101 1.42 -8.77 -4.95
C GLY A 101 0.01 -8.63 -5.55
N LEU A 102 -1.05 -8.62 -4.73
CA LEU A 102 -2.43 -8.40 -5.17
C LEU A 102 -2.79 -6.91 -5.31
N LEU A 103 -1.95 -6.01 -4.77
CA LEU A 103 -2.23 -4.57 -4.73
C LEU A 103 -2.35 -3.93 -6.13
N PRO A 104 -1.54 -4.27 -7.14
CA PRO A 104 -1.70 -3.72 -8.49
C PRO A 104 -3.07 -4.05 -9.09
N LEU A 105 -3.59 -5.27 -8.86
CA LEU A 105 -4.91 -5.67 -9.34
C LEU A 105 -6.00 -4.87 -8.61
N ALA A 106 -5.92 -4.76 -7.28
CA ALA A 106 -6.88 -3.97 -6.50
C ALA A 106 -6.91 -2.49 -6.94
N THR A 107 -5.73 -1.89 -7.08
CA THR A 107 -5.57 -0.49 -7.54
C THR A 107 -6.17 -0.30 -8.93
N ALA A 108 -5.94 -1.25 -9.85
CA ALA A 108 -6.50 -1.15 -11.20
C ALA A 108 -8.04 -1.28 -11.21
N ILE A 109 -8.61 -2.17 -10.39
CA ILE A 109 -10.07 -2.29 -10.24
C ILE A 109 -10.67 -0.96 -9.80
N PHE A 110 -10.13 -0.34 -8.74
CA PHE A 110 -10.61 0.96 -8.27
C PHE A 110 -10.30 2.11 -9.24
N GLY A 111 -9.19 2.04 -9.99
CA GLY A 111 -8.89 2.98 -11.08
C GLY A 111 -9.94 2.96 -12.18
N VAL A 112 -10.44 1.77 -12.55
CA VAL A 112 -11.58 1.66 -13.49
C VAL A 112 -12.87 2.17 -12.88
N LEU A 113 -13.19 1.78 -11.63
CA LEU A 113 -14.45 2.13 -10.98
C LEU A 113 -14.58 3.64 -10.68
N ARG A 114 -13.48 4.29 -10.27
CA ARG A 114 -13.48 5.67 -9.80
C ARG A 114 -12.88 6.64 -10.81
N GLY A 115 -11.81 6.25 -11.48
CA GLY A 115 -11.09 7.07 -12.46
C GLY A 115 -11.60 6.91 -13.89
N GLY A 116 -12.39 5.87 -14.17
CA GLY A 116 -12.84 5.57 -15.53
C GLY A 116 -11.71 5.05 -16.44
N ASP A 117 -10.61 4.60 -15.84
CA ASP A 117 -9.47 4.06 -16.57
C ASP A 117 -9.88 2.84 -17.40
N ARG A 118 -9.24 2.67 -18.56
CA ARG A 118 -9.45 1.53 -19.45
C ARG A 118 -8.15 0.78 -19.69
N PRO A 119 -7.68 -0.04 -18.73
CA PRO A 119 -6.49 -0.84 -18.91
C PRO A 119 -6.66 -1.79 -20.10
N ARG A 120 -5.56 -2.05 -20.81
CA ARG A 120 -5.57 -2.96 -21.96
C ARG A 120 -5.95 -4.38 -21.51
N PRO A 121 -6.62 -5.20 -22.34
CA PRO A 121 -6.97 -6.58 -21.98
C PRO A 121 -5.77 -7.42 -21.52
N ALA A 122 -4.59 -7.20 -22.11
CA ALA A 122 -3.36 -7.86 -21.70
C ALA A 122 -2.98 -7.58 -20.23
N PHE A 123 -3.21 -6.36 -19.73
CA PHE A 123 -2.96 -6.02 -18.33
C PHE A 123 -3.81 -6.87 -17.39
N TRP A 124 -5.08 -7.06 -17.70
CA TRP A 124 -5.99 -7.90 -16.91
C TRP A 124 -5.55 -9.35 -16.92
N LEU A 125 -5.17 -9.88 -18.09
CA LEU A 125 -4.67 -11.26 -18.19
C LEU A 125 -3.45 -11.47 -17.28
N PHE A 126 -2.43 -10.62 -17.38
CA PHE A 126 -1.22 -10.74 -16.57
C PHE A 126 -1.45 -10.45 -15.09
N SER A 127 -2.32 -9.49 -14.75
CA SER A 127 -2.65 -9.17 -13.35
C SER A 127 -3.43 -10.29 -12.68
N CYS A 128 -4.40 -10.88 -13.38
CA CYS A 128 -5.14 -12.05 -12.90
C CYS A 128 -4.23 -13.27 -12.78
N LEU A 129 -3.37 -13.52 -13.78
CA LEU A 129 -2.41 -14.62 -13.74
C LEU A 129 -1.44 -14.46 -12.56
N GLY A 130 -0.85 -13.27 -12.38
CA GLY A 130 0.03 -12.96 -11.25
C GLY A 130 -0.68 -13.14 -9.91
N SER A 131 -1.91 -12.64 -9.79
CA SER A 131 -2.71 -12.78 -8.57
C SER A 131 -3.07 -14.25 -8.28
N ALA A 132 -3.37 -15.04 -9.32
CA ALA A 132 -3.63 -16.47 -9.17
C ALA A 132 -2.37 -17.25 -8.73
N LEU A 133 -1.19 -16.90 -9.24
CA LEU A 133 0.07 -17.48 -8.79
C LEU A 133 0.37 -17.13 -7.33
N VAL A 134 0.16 -15.87 -6.95
CA VAL A 134 0.31 -15.38 -5.57
C VAL A 134 -0.64 -16.12 -4.62
N ALA A 135 -1.91 -16.24 -4.99
CA ALA A 135 -2.91 -16.97 -4.20
C ALA A 135 -2.58 -18.48 -4.13
N GLY A 136 -2.18 -19.08 -5.26
CA GLY A 136 -1.77 -20.48 -5.32
C GLY A 136 -0.54 -20.77 -4.45
N PHE A 137 0.45 -19.87 -4.45
CA PHE A 137 1.61 -19.97 -3.57
C PHE A 137 1.23 -19.81 -2.09
N ALA A 138 0.35 -18.88 -1.75
CA ALA A 138 -0.14 -18.73 -0.37
C ALA A 138 -0.84 -20.02 0.11
N LEU A 139 -1.60 -20.70 -0.76
CA LEU A 139 -2.26 -21.97 -0.43
C LEU A 139 -1.26 -23.12 -0.22
N THR A 140 -0.13 -23.14 -0.91
CA THR A 140 0.89 -24.19 -0.76
C THR A 140 1.78 -24.00 0.48
N GLN A 141 1.90 -22.79 0.99
CA GLN A 141 2.58 -22.49 2.26
C GLN A 141 1.78 -22.96 3.50
N GLY A 142 0.58 -23.51 3.30
CA GLY A 142 -0.26 -24.11 4.33
C GLY A 142 -1.14 -23.09 5.06
N VAL A 143 -2.38 -23.49 5.38
CA VAL A 143 -3.33 -22.75 6.23
C VAL A 143 -2.90 -22.76 7.71
N THR A 144 -1.60 -22.75 7.98
CA THR A 144 -1.03 -22.51 9.31
C THR A 144 -0.89 -21.02 9.59
N ALA A 145 -1.10 -20.17 8.59
CA ALA A 145 -1.22 -18.74 8.75
C ALA A 145 -2.51 -18.38 9.50
N SER A 146 -2.42 -17.40 10.40
CA SER A 146 -3.56 -16.93 11.17
C SER A 146 -4.66 -16.38 10.24
N PRO A 147 -5.91 -16.90 10.27
CA PRO A 147 -7.02 -16.36 9.49
C PRO A 147 -7.28 -14.86 9.78
N VAL A 148 -6.94 -14.42 10.99
CA VAL A 148 -6.99 -13.01 11.39
C VAL A 148 -5.94 -12.20 10.63
N GLY A 149 -4.70 -12.68 10.55
CA GLY A 149 -3.64 -12.03 9.78
C GLY A 149 -3.98 -11.94 8.29
N ASP A 150 -4.52 -13.00 7.70
CA ASP A 150 -4.89 -13.03 6.28
C ASP A 150 -6.04 -12.07 5.97
N SER A 151 -7.08 -12.05 6.80
CA SER A 151 -8.22 -11.12 6.64
C SER A 151 -7.80 -9.66 6.80
N LEU A 152 -6.91 -9.36 7.76
CA LEU A 152 -6.32 -8.03 7.93
C LEU A 152 -5.49 -7.62 6.71
N MET A 153 -4.67 -8.51 6.15
CA MET A 153 -3.91 -8.22 4.93
C MET A 153 -4.81 -7.98 3.74
N LEU A 154 -5.81 -8.82 3.50
CA LEU A 154 -6.78 -8.62 2.41
C LEU A 154 -7.52 -7.28 2.57
N GLY A 155 -7.95 -6.95 3.79
CA GLY A 155 -8.52 -5.64 4.10
C GLY A 155 -7.55 -4.49 3.80
N ALA A 156 -6.27 -4.63 4.17
CA ALA A 156 -5.23 -3.64 3.87
C ALA A 156 -5.09 -3.41 2.37
N ILE A 157 -5.08 -4.47 1.56
CA ILE A 157 -4.95 -4.38 0.10
C ILE A 157 -6.16 -3.69 -0.53
N ILE A 158 -7.37 -4.03 -0.10
CA ILE A 158 -8.60 -3.42 -0.63
C ILE A 158 -8.66 -1.93 -0.29
N VAL A 159 -8.41 -1.58 0.97
CA VAL A 159 -8.46 -0.20 1.47
C VAL A 159 -7.33 0.64 0.85
N CYS A 160 -6.15 0.07 0.64
CA CYS A 160 -5.06 0.72 -0.08
C CYS A 160 -5.38 0.91 -1.55
N GLY A 161 -5.98 -0.08 -2.22
CA GLY A 161 -6.33 0.01 -3.64
C GLY A 161 -7.44 1.03 -3.92
N LEU A 162 -8.35 1.24 -2.96
CA LEU A 162 -9.40 2.28 -3.03
C LEU A 162 -8.82 3.70 -2.89
N GLY A 163 -7.77 3.83 -2.08
CA GLY A 163 -7.08 5.08 -1.77
C GLY A 163 -6.34 5.62 -2.97
#